data_AF-A0A1F3JRZ3-F1
#
_entry.id   AF-A0A1F3JRZ3-F1
#
_cell.length_a   1.000
_cell.length_b   1.000
_cell.length_c   1.000
_cell.angle_alpha   90.00
_cell.angle_beta   90.00
_cell.angle_gamma   90.00
#
_symmetry.space_group_name_H-M   'P 1'
#
loop_
_entity.id
_entity.type
_entity.pdbx_description
1 polymer ?
#
loop_
_entity_poly.entity_id
_entity_poly.type
_entity_poly.pdbx_seq_one_letter_code
_entity_poly.pdbx_strand_id
1 'polypeptide(L)'
;MNLPSSVFLFIGVSWLLSCTQEKEALSAKEGVFMVSYPYGYPQETEMVYLSLSDLKQNYGLANFSNIQLVSMNNHKQVPYKLFDLNGDDSPDLLGFMLNINPKEPLRPFVFCAVDKNTEHPIGPLGAYTNNVNITWLQSAQQYITDTINWSKTVANTFMGLYPDACNLEAFSPYEWTYTNGFFTNALCELYEHTHDSAYINYAKKWIECFVDPEGKIAKYNKEKYRLDDVLPGRTLLYLFQNTKEVKYKMAAGTLADQLLNQPKTKDGGYWHKLSYPHQMWLDGVYMSDVFSSQYAATFNRPEFYDEAVHQIELIFKHTVDSVTGLLYHGWDESINNVWSDPTRGTSPEFWGRGMGWYMMALVDVLDYLPDDHPERAKIITILNKTSEALAKVQDSKTHLWYQVLDKGSRPDNWIETSCSAMFAYAYAKGATKGYLPGEYLQKAKEAFNSLINDYIYFDSQGRFYLTETVYVGTLNFKNSDGSYNYYINTDRRINDFKGVAAFLYLAMALNK
;
A
#
# COMPACT_ATOMS: atom_id res chain seq x y z
N MET A 1 -46.74 27.28 29.13
CA MET A 1 -46.99 27.10 27.69
C MET A 1 -45.98 26.08 27.15
N ASN A 2 -46.49 24.87 26.89
CA ASN A 2 -46.14 23.89 25.84
C ASN A 2 -44.68 23.68 25.37
N LEU A 3 -44.08 22.57 25.85
CA LEU A 3 -43.42 21.41 25.15
C LEU A 3 -42.93 21.52 23.67
N PRO A 4 -42.02 20.64 23.17
CA PRO A 4 -41.41 19.46 23.81
C PRO A 4 -39.89 19.21 23.58
N SER A 5 -39.39 18.36 24.47
CA SER A 5 -38.37 17.31 24.32
C SER A 5 -38.01 16.86 22.89
N SER A 6 -36.72 16.91 22.56
CA SER A 6 -36.11 16.09 21.50
C SER A 6 -35.05 15.18 22.11
N VAL A 7 -35.39 13.90 22.06
CA VAL A 7 -34.57 12.73 22.35
C VAL A 7 -33.32 12.78 21.48
N PHE A 8 -32.14 12.90 22.08
CA PHE A 8 -30.91 12.55 21.39
C PHE A 8 -30.84 11.02 21.31
N LEU A 9 -31.11 10.51 20.12
CA LEU A 9 -30.81 9.14 19.72
C LEU A 9 -29.28 8.94 19.84
N PHE A 10 -28.83 8.39 20.97
CA PHE A 10 -27.52 7.75 21.04
C PHE A 10 -27.66 6.36 20.41
N ILE A 11 -27.56 6.28 19.08
CA ILE A 11 -27.37 5.02 18.37
C ILE A 11 -26.33 5.25 17.28
N GLY A 12 -25.17 4.60 17.46
CA GLY A 12 -24.05 4.63 16.54
C GLY A 12 -22.76 4.90 17.31
N VAL A 13 -21.73 4.08 17.08
CA VAL A 13 -20.40 4.14 17.73
C VAL A 13 -20.27 3.40 19.08
N SER A 14 -20.68 2.12 19.14
CA SER A 14 -20.11 1.16 20.11
C SER A 14 -19.71 -0.20 19.49
N TRP A 15 -19.68 -0.31 18.16
CA TRP A 15 -19.62 -1.63 17.49
C TRP A 15 -18.21 -2.10 17.11
N LEU A 16 -17.20 -1.22 17.14
CA LEU A 16 -15.80 -1.58 16.84
C LEU A 16 -15.03 -2.07 18.08
N LEU A 17 -15.57 -1.88 19.28
CA LEU A 17 -14.90 -2.25 20.52
C LEU A 17 -14.94 -3.78 20.76
N SER A 18 -15.83 -4.54 20.13
CA SER A 18 -15.91 -5.99 20.40
C SER A 18 -14.86 -6.85 19.68
N CYS A 19 -14.22 -6.39 18.58
CA CYS A 19 -13.05 -7.09 18.03
C CYS A 19 -11.71 -6.40 18.40
N THR A 20 -11.71 -5.20 19.00
CA THR A 20 -10.47 -4.46 19.26
C THR A 20 -10.22 -4.06 20.72
N GLN A 21 -11.23 -4.10 21.61
CA GLN A 21 -11.07 -3.66 23.00
C GLN A 21 -10.84 -4.78 24.02
N GLU A 22 -10.86 -6.05 23.60
CA GLU A 22 -10.54 -7.19 24.44
C GLU A 22 -9.62 -8.17 23.70
N LYS A 23 -8.39 -7.73 23.36
CA LYS A 23 -7.28 -8.69 23.11
C LYS A 23 -6.93 -9.49 24.38
N GLU A 24 -7.40 -9.05 25.54
CA GLU A 24 -7.35 -9.81 26.79
C GLU A 24 -8.74 -10.41 27.07
N ALA A 25 -8.86 -11.73 26.89
CA ALA A 25 -9.96 -12.60 27.34
C ALA A 25 -10.95 -13.21 26.32
N LEU A 26 -10.56 -13.50 25.07
CA LEU A 26 -11.22 -14.57 24.30
C LEU A 26 -10.19 -15.43 23.55
N SER A 27 -9.94 -16.63 24.08
CA SER A 27 -9.11 -17.67 23.45
C SER A 27 -9.84 -18.41 22.32
N ALA A 28 -10.50 -17.68 21.42
CA ALA A 28 -11.09 -18.23 20.19
C ALA A 28 -10.34 -17.64 18.99
N LYS A 29 -9.76 -18.49 18.14
CA LYS A 29 -8.89 -18.08 17.02
C LYS A 29 -9.69 -17.27 16.01
N GLU A 30 -9.31 -16.02 15.75
CA GLU A 30 -9.77 -15.27 14.59
C GLU A 30 -9.40 -16.05 13.32
N GLY A 31 -10.39 -16.26 12.45
CA GLY A 31 -10.19 -16.97 11.18
C GLY A 31 -10.17 -15.99 10.02
N VAL A 32 -9.07 -15.95 9.27
CA VAL A 32 -8.95 -15.09 8.09
C VAL A 32 -9.02 -15.94 6.83
N PHE A 33 -9.76 -15.47 5.84
CA PHE A 33 -9.81 -16.10 4.53
C PHE A 33 -9.95 -15.07 3.42
N MET A 34 -9.55 -15.45 2.23
CA MET A 34 -9.66 -14.65 1.02
C MET A 34 -10.57 -15.37 0.05
N VAL A 35 -11.61 -14.68 -0.40
CA VAL A 35 -12.34 -15.05 -1.62
C VAL A 35 -11.62 -14.41 -2.81
N SER A 36 -11.38 -15.18 -3.86
CA SER A 36 -10.73 -14.70 -5.07
C SER A 36 -11.40 -15.20 -6.33
N TYR A 37 -11.34 -14.38 -7.37
CA TYR A 37 -11.88 -14.64 -8.70
C TYR A 37 -10.99 -13.98 -9.76
N PRO A 38 -11.02 -14.42 -11.03
CA PRO A 38 -10.26 -13.79 -12.11
C PRO A 38 -10.56 -12.28 -12.27
N TYR A 39 -9.55 -11.49 -12.67
CA TYR A 39 -9.81 -10.12 -13.10
C TYR A 39 -10.73 -10.12 -14.33
N GLY A 40 -11.70 -9.21 -14.38
CA GLY A 40 -12.72 -9.18 -15.42
C GLY A 40 -13.84 -10.20 -15.24
N TYR A 41 -13.94 -10.86 -14.09
CA TYR A 41 -15.08 -11.72 -13.74
C TYR A 41 -16.41 -10.97 -13.94
N PRO A 42 -17.48 -11.61 -14.43
CA PRO A 42 -18.77 -10.97 -14.65
C PRO A 42 -19.26 -10.18 -13.44
N GLN A 43 -19.77 -8.97 -13.67
CA GLN A 43 -20.33 -8.17 -12.59
C GLN A 43 -21.70 -8.72 -12.20
N GLU A 44 -21.70 -9.55 -11.16
CA GLU A 44 -22.89 -10.19 -10.60
C GLU A 44 -22.82 -10.30 -9.07
N THR A 45 -23.87 -10.84 -8.47
CA THR A 45 -23.86 -11.18 -7.04
C THR A 45 -23.77 -12.68 -6.90
N GLU A 46 -22.72 -13.15 -6.24
CA GLU A 46 -22.44 -14.56 -6.02
C GLU A 46 -22.80 -14.94 -4.58
N MET A 47 -23.41 -16.11 -4.40
CA MET A 47 -23.55 -16.69 -3.06
C MET A 47 -22.30 -17.51 -2.76
N VAL A 48 -21.54 -17.11 -1.74
CA VAL A 48 -20.32 -17.79 -1.33
C VAL A 48 -20.63 -18.68 -0.14
N TYR A 49 -20.29 -19.96 -0.24
CA TYR A 49 -20.46 -20.96 0.81
C TYR A 49 -19.12 -21.34 1.44
N LEU A 50 -19.09 -21.41 2.77
CA LEU A 50 -17.93 -21.84 3.55
C LEU A 50 -18.29 -23.09 4.34
N SER A 51 -17.42 -24.08 4.28
CA SER A 51 -17.57 -25.32 5.05
C SER A 51 -17.36 -25.05 6.54
N LEU A 52 -18.36 -25.38 7.36
CA LEU A 52 -18.24 -25.28 8.81
C LEU A 52 -17.29 -26.34 9.38
N SER A 53 -17.07 -27.46 8.67
CA SER A 53 -16.04 -28.42 9.07
C SER A 53 -14.63 -27.82 8.95
N ASP A 54 -14.37 -27.04 7.90
CA ASP A 54 -13.09 -26.35 7.71
C ASP A 54 -12.86 -25.33 8.82
N LEU A 55 -13.92 -24.62 9.23
CA LEU A 55 -13.85 -23.68 10.34
C LEU A 55 -13.60 -24.38 11.69
N LYS A 56 -14.27 -25.50 11.96
CA LYS A 56 -13.99 -26.35 13.14
C LYS A 56 -12.54 -26.81 13.14
N GLN A 57 -12.06 -27.34 12.01
CA GLN A 57 -10.72 -27.92 11.90
C GLN A 57 -9.62 -26.86 12.01
N ASN A 58 -9.74 -25.75 11.28
CA ASN A 58 -8.68 -24.75 11.18
C ASN A 58 -8.66 -23.81 12.40
N TYR A 59 -9.84 -23.51 12.98
CA TYR A 59 -9.97 -22.45 13.99
C TYR A 59 -10.57 -22.92 15.32
N GLY A 60 -10.99 -24.18 15.43
CA GLY A 60 -11.55 -24.72 16.67
C GLY A 60 -12.92 -24.14 17.03
N LEU A 61 -13.61 -23.51 16.08
CA LEU A 61 -14.92 -22.90 16.28
C LEU A 61 -15.99 -23.99 16.35
N ALA A 62 -16.46 -24.31 17.56
CA ALA A 62 -17.51 -25.31 17.79
C ALA A 62 -18.93 -24.73 17.72
N ASN A 63 -19.10 -23.42 17.98
CA ASN A 63 -20.39 -22.75 17.96
C ASN A 63 -20.41 -21.58 16.95
N PHE A 64 -21.25 -21.69 15.92
CA PHE A 64 -21.36 -20.71 14.82
C PHE A 64 -22.48 -19.70 14.99
N SER A 65 -23.34 -19.83 16.00
CA SER A 65 -24.34 -18.78 16.31
C SER A 65 -23.73 -17.54 16.98
N ASN A 66 -22.42 -17.61 17.29
CA ASN A 66 -21.67 -16.62 18.06
C ASN A 66 -20.50 -16.05 17.24
N ILE A 67 -20.63 -15.96 15.91
CA ILE A 67 -19.60 -15.38 15.06
C ILE A 67 -20.13 -14.20 14.23
N GLN A 68 -19.26 -13.23 13.99
CA GLN A 68 -19.43 -12.18 13.01
C GLN A 68 -18.50 -12.42 11.82
N LEU A 69 -19.03 -12.27 10.61
CA LEU A 69 -18.25 -12.19 9.39
C LEU A 69 -18.03 -10.72 9.06
N VAL A 70 -16.78 -10.31 8.85
CA VAL A 70 -16.42 -8.92 8.56
C VAL A 70 -15.57 -8.86 7.30
N SER A 71 -15.88 -7.93 6.39
CA SER A 71 -15.02 -7.65 5.24
C SER A 71 -13.81 -6.85 5.71
N MET A 72 -12.59 -7.32 5.44
CA MET A 72 -11.39 -6.58 5.82
C MET A 72 -11.16 -5.36 4.91
N ASN A 73 -11.80 -5.29 3.73
CA ASN A 73 -11.66 -4.15 2.83
C ASN A 73 -12.22 -2.85 3.45
N ASN A 74 -13.32 -2.91 4.18
CA ASN A 74 -13.99 -1.73 4.72
C ASN A 74 -14.44 -1.87 6.19
N HIS A 75 -14.07 -2.98 6.82
CA HIS A 75 -14.44 -3.37 8.20
C HIS A 75 -15.94 -3.34 8.47
N LYS A 76 -16.76 -3.61 7.44
CA LYS A 76 -18.21 -3.75 7.59
C LYS A 76 -18.59 -5.20 7.81
N GLN A 77 -19.56 -5.41 8.70
CA GLN A 77 -20.17 -6.70 8.93
C GLN A 77 -20.88 -7.18 7.65
N VAL A 78 -20.72 -8.47 7.36
CA VAL A 78 -21.32 -9.15 6.22
C VAL A 78 -22.39 -10.10 6.75
N PRO A 79 -23.67 -9.88 6.42
CA PRO A 79 -24.73 -10.79 6.78
C PRO A 79 -24.51 -12.17 6.15
N TYR A 80 -24.77 -13.23 6.92
CA TYR A 80 -24.69 -14.61 6.45
C TYR A 80 -25.89 -15.43 6.94
N LYS A 81 -26.08 -16.59 6.31
CA LYS A 81 -27.06 -17.61 6.70
C LYS A 81 -26.37 -18.94 6.95
N LEU A 82 -26.98 -19.77 7.78
CA LEU A 82 -26.55 -21.14 8.03
C LEU A 82 -27.43 -22.11 7.24
N PHE A 83 -26.81 -23.19 6.77
CA PHE A 83 -27.50 -24.20 5.96
C PHE A 83 -27.18 -25.60 6.48
N ASP A 84 -28.21 -26.44 6.53
CA ASP A 84 -28.14 -27.86 6.86
C ASP A 84 -28.35 -28.66 5.56
N LEU A 85 -27.37 -29.50 5.22
CA LEU A 85 -27.36 -30.31 4.00
C LEU A 85 -27.99 -31.68 4.21
N ASN A 86 -28.06 -32.18 5.44
CA ASN A 86 -28.39 -33.57 5.74
C ASN A 86 -29.68 -33.74 6.56
N GLY A 87 -30.26 -32.64 7.04
CA GLY A 87 -31.49 -32.59 7.82
C GLY A 87 -31.34 -33.06 9.27
N ASP A 88 -30.12 -33.00 9.83
CA ASP A 88 -29.83 -33.36 11.22
C ASP A 88 -29.99 -32.20 12.22
N ASP A 89 -30.56 -31.07 11.76
CA ASP A 89 -30.75 -29.82 12.52
C ASP A 89 -29.42 -29.16 12.96
N SER A 90 -28.29 -29.59 12.40
CA SER A 90 -26.98 -28.96 12.58
C SER A 90 -26.52 -28.29 11.28
N PRO A 91 -25.96 -27.08 11.35
CA PRO A 91 -25.49 -26.42 10.14
C PRO A 91 -24.19 -27.06 9.64
N ASP A 92 -24.10 -27.21 8.31
CA ASP A 92 -22.92 -27.67 7.57
C ASP A 92 -22.18 -26.52 6.88
N LEU A 93 -22.92 -25.50 6.44
CA LEU A 93 -22.38 -24.37 5.68
C LEU A 93 -22.77 -23.02 6.27
N LEU A 94 -21.86 -22.07 6.10
CA LEU A 94 -22.14 -20.65 6.20
C LEU A 94 -22.17 -20.06 4.80
N GLY A 95 -23.25 -19.38 4.42
CA GLY A 95 -23.36 -18.73 3.13
C GLY A 95 -23.62 -17.23 3.21
N PHE A 96 -22.95 -16.43 2.38
CA PHE A 96 -23.12 -14.98 2.32
C PHE A 96 -23.09 -14.46 0.87
N MET A 97 -23.77 -13.33 0.63
CA MET A 97 -23.77 -12.69 -0.69
C MET A 97 -22.51 -11.85 -0.88
N LEU A 98 -21.82 -12.06 -1.99
CA LEU A 98 -20.68 -11.27 -2.43
C LEU A 98 -21.06 -10.50 -3.69
N ASN A 99 -20.95 -9.17 -3.62
CA ASN A 99 -21.02 -8.33 -4.81
C ASN A 99 -19.68 -8.38 -5.54
N ILE A 100 -19.66 -8.97 -6.73
CA ILE A 100 -18.45 -9.05 -7.53
C ILE A 100 -18.10 -7.68 -8.11
N ASN A 101 -16.85 -7.28 -7.92
CA ASN A 101 -16.27 -6.14 -8.63
C ASN A 101 -15.18 -6.68 -9.57
N PRO A 102 -15.39 -6.63 -10.89
CA PRO A 102 -14.45 -7.20 -11.86
C PRO A 102 -13.01 -6.67 -11.76
N LYS A 103 -12.81 -5.50 -11.14
CA LYS A 103 -11.49 -4.85 -10.99
C LYS A 103 -10.82 -5.11 -9.65
N GLU A 104 -11.49 -5.82 -8.76
CA GLU A 104 -11.06 -6.01 -7.39
C GLU A 104 -11.16 -7.49 -7.00
N PRO A 105 -10.34 -8.35 -7.62
CA PRO A 105 -10.48 -9.80 -7.57
C PRO A 105 -10.19 -10.46 -6.22
N LEU A 106 -9.61 -9.73 -5.26
CA LEU A 106 -9.24 -10.25 -3.95
C LEU A 106 -10.13 -9.65 -2.87
N ARG A 107 -10.78 -10.52 -2.09
CA ARG A 107 -11.78 -10.16 -1.06
C ARG A 107 -11.44 -10.85 0.26
N PRO A 108 -10.65 -10.19 1.13
CA PRO A 108 -10.34 -10.70 2.45
C PRO A 108 -11.50 -10.51 3.44
N PHE A 109 -11.69 -11.51 4.30
CA PHE A 109 -12.68 -11.53 5.36
C PHE A 109 -12.08 -12.13 6.64
N VAL A 110 -12.64 -11.72 7.78
CA VAL A 110 -12.30 -12.24 9.10
C VAL A 110 -13.55 -12.69 9.85
N PHE A 111 -13.40 -13.76 10.63
CA PHE A 111 -14.35 -14.22 11.62
C PHE A 111 -13.94 -13.76 13.02
N CYS A 112 -14.82 -13.01 13.69
CA CYS A 112 -14.69 -12.73 15.12
C CYS A 112 -15.74 -13.55 15.90
N ALA A 113 -15.35 -14.14 17.03
CA ALA A 113 -16.32 -14.62 18.01
C ALA A 113 -16.98 -13.44 18.72
N VAL A 114 -18.25 -13.57 19.09
CA VAL A 114 -19.00 -12.56 19.85
C VAL A 114 -19.81 -13.19 20.97
N ASP A 115 -19.93 -12.48 22.09
CA ASP A 115 -20.64 -12.97 23.29
C ASP A 115 -22.17 -13.02 23.13
N LYS A 116 -22.69 -12.52 22.01
CA LYS A 116 -24.12 -12.49 21.74
C LYS A 116 -24.52 -13.67 20.86
N ASN A 117 -25.38 -14.53 21.40
CA ASN A 117 -26.12 -15.48 20.59
C ASN A 117 -26.97 -14.71 19.59
N THR A 118 -26.65 -14.88 18.31
CA THR A 118 -27.45 -14.34 17.22
C THR A 118 -28.16 -15.53 16.58
N GLU A 119 -29.50 -15.54 16.56
CA GLU A 119 -30.24 -16.58 15.86
C GLU A 119 -30.03 -16.43 14.36
N HIS A 120 -29.40 -17.42 13.74
CA HIS A 120 -29.28 -17.53 12.29
C HIS A 120 -30.25 -18.61 11.83
N PRO A 121 -31.25 -18.29 10.98
CA PRO A 121 -32.17 -19.30 10.49
C PRO A 121 -31.40 -20.36 9.71
N ILE A 122 -31.61 -21.62 10.08
CA ILE A 122 -31.10 -22.79 9.35
C ILE A 122 -32.13 -23.11 8.26
N GLY A 123 -31.71 -22.98 7.00
CA GLY A 123 -32.54 -23.30 5.85
C GLY A 123 -32.09 -24.60 5.19
N PRO A 124 -33.01 -25.38 4.58
CA PRO A 124 -32.63 -26.50 3.74
C PRO A 124 -31.89 -25.97 2.51
N LEU A 125 -30.78 -26.59 2.15
CA LEU A 125 -30.04 -26.27 0.91
C LEU A 125 -30.10 -27.45 -0.06
N GLY A 126 -30.29 -27.14 -1.34
CA GLY A 126 -30.10 -28.10 -2.43
C GLY A 126 -28.62 -28.28 -2.79
N ALA A 127 -28.33 -28.60 -4.05
CA ALA A 127 -26.95 -28.61 -4.54
C ALA A 127 -26.31 -27.21 -4.41
N TYR A 128 -25.07 -27.15 -3.92
CA TYR A 128 -24.30 -25.91 -3.81
C TYR A 128 -22.95 -26.04 -4.51
N THR A 129 -22.50 -24.94 -5.11
CA THR A 129 -21.19 -24.83 -5.76
C THR A 129 -20.66 -23.42 -5.56
N ASN A 130 -19.37 -23.29 -5.26
CA ASN A 130 -18.69 -21.99 -5.32
C ASN A 130 -18.12 -21.78 -6.72
N ASN A 131 -18.45 -20.66 -7.34
CA ASN A 131 -17.81 -20.21 -8.58
C ASN A 131 -16.53 -19.38 -8.32
N VAL A 132 -16.17 -19.22 -7.04
CA VAL A 132 -15.04 -18.45 -6.55
C VAL A 132 -14.07 -19.35 -5.78
N ASN A 133 -12.82 -18.92 -5.68
CA ASN A 133 -11.79 -19.62 -4.91
C ASN A 133 -11.74 -19.11 -3.47
N ILE A 134 -11.69 -20.01 -2.49
CA ILE A 134 -11.52 -19.68 -1.08
C ILE A 134 -10.12 -20.11 -0.65
N THR A 135 -9.34 -19.19 -0.08
CA THR A 135 -8.01 -19.45 0.48
C THR A 135 -8.01 -19.10 1.96
N TRP A 136 -7.72 -20.08 2.81
CA TRP A 136 -7.58 -19.88 4.26
C TRP A 136 -6.22 -19.29 4.58
N LEU A 137 -6.20 -18.29 5.47
CA LEU A 137 -5.03 -17.53 5.84
C LEU A 137 -4.75 -17.68 7.34
N GLN A 138 -3.50 -17.98 7.67
CA GLN A 138 -3.01 -18.18 9.02
C GLN A 138 -2.02 -17.08 9.39
N SER A 139 -2.01 -16.67 10.66
CA SER A 139 -1.01 -15.70 11.14
C SER A 139 0.41 -16.19 10.88
N ALA A 140 1.31 -15.26 10.57
CA ALA A 140 2.71 -15.56 10.33
C ALA A 140 3.43 -16.22 11.52
N GLN A 141 2.88 -16.21 12.74
CA GLN A 141 3.52 -16.80 13.93
C GLN A 141 4.03 -18.23 13.73
N GLN A 142 3.32 -19.05 12.94
CA GLN A 142 3.74 -20.42 12.64
C GLN A 142 4.85 -20.53 11.58
N TYR A 143 5.09 -19.44 10.85
CA TYR A 143 6.06 -19.31 9.75
C TYR A 143 7.27 -18.44 10.14
N ILE A 144 7.16 -17.64 11.21
CA ILE A 144 8.26 -16.89 11.81
C ILE A 144 9.24 -17.92 12.41
N THR A 145 10.28 -18.23 11.64
CA THR A 145 11.43 -19.01 12.08
C THR A 145 12.66 -18.14 12.03
N ASP A 146 13.71 -18.45 12.81
CA ASP A 146 14.98 -17.71 12.75
C ASP A 146 15.65 -17.78 11.35
N THR A 147 15.16 -18.67 10.48
CA THR A 147 15.70 -18.94 9.15
C THR A 147 14.88 -18.35 8.00
N ILE A 148 13.68 -17.80 8.24
CA ILE A 148 12.88 -17.25 7.15
C ILE A 148 13.60 -16.06 6.53
N ASN A 149 13.73 -16.07 5.20
CA ASN A 149 14.17 -14.93 4.43
C ASN A 149 12.93 -14.22 3.86
N TRP A 150 12.52 -13.14 4.49
CA TRP A 150 11.33 -12.37 4.18
C TRP A 150 11.39 -11.74 2.79
N SER A 151 12.51 -11.13 2.43
CA SER A 151 12.66 -10.50 1.11
C SER A 151 12.48 -11.52 -0.02
N LYS A 152 13.10 -12.70 0.08
CA LYS A 152 12.89 -13.81 -0.89
C LYS A 152 11.49 -14.39 -0.82
N THR A 153 10.93 -14.56 0.39
CA THR A 153 9.57 -15.11 0.58
C THR A 153 8.52 -14.27 -0.14
N VAL A 154 8.60 -12.95 0.01
CA VAL A 154 7.70 -12.00 -0.65
C VAL A 154 7.87 -12.07 -2.16
N ALA A 155 9.11 -11.90 -2.67
CA ALA A 155 9.38 -11.93 -4.10
C ALA A 155 8.91 -13.24 -4.75
N ASN A 156 9.27 -14.38 -4.17
CA ASN A 156 8.93 -15.70 -4.69
C ASN A 156 7.41 -15.96 -4.65
N THR A 157 6.72 -15.50 -3.61
CA THR A 157 5.26 -15.59 -3.53
C THR A 157 4.60 -14.92 -4.73
N PHE A 158 4.95 -13.65 -5.00
CA PHE A 158 4.28 -12.88 -6.04
C PHE A 158 4.70 -13.28 -7.46
N MET A 159 5.96 -13.64 -7.66
CA MET A 159 6.40 -14.24 -8.93
C MET A 159 5.72 -15.60 -9.19
N GLY A 160 5.43 -16.37 -8.14
CA GLY A 160 4.70 -17.64 -8.24
C GLY A 160 3.19 -17.48 -8.43
N LEU A 161 2.57 -16.48 -7.80
CA LEU A 161 1.16 -16.14 -7.99
C LEU A 161 0.88 -15.60 -9.40
N TYR A 162 1.83 -14.85 -9.95
CA TYR A 162 1.72 -14.21 -11.26
C TYR A 162 2.87 -14.67 -12.19
N PRO A 163 2.91 -15.93 -12.65
CA PRO A 163 4.04 -16.42 -13.45
C PRO A 163 4.15 -15.73 -14.82
N ASP A 164 3.04 -15.24 -15.36
CA ASP A 164 3.05 -14.29 -16.48
C ASP A 164 3.27 -12.88 -15.94
N ALA A 165 4.49 -12.38 -16.12
CA ALA A 165 4.85 -11.04 -15.70
C ALA A 165 3.98 -9.98 -16.40
N CYS A 166 3.48 -10.17 -17.62
CA CYS A 166 2.60 -9.16 -18.24
C CYS A 166 1.27 -8.98 -17.48
N ASN A 167 0.87 -9.99 -16.70
CA ASN A 167 -0.33 -10.01 -15.88
C ASN A 167 0.00 -9.73 -14.39
N LEU A 168 1.03 -8.93 -14.14
CA LEU A 168 1.50 -8.57 -12.80
C LEU A 168 0.45 -7.71 -12.05
N GLU A 169 0.22 -8.08 -10.78
CA GLU A 169 -0.80 -7.52 -9.89
C GLU A 169 -2.25 -7.80 -10.35
N ALA A 170 -3.04 -8.44 -9.49
CA ALA A 170 -4.42 -8.77 -9.84
C ALA A 170 -5.33 -7.54 -10.08
N PHE A 171 -4.97 -6.37 -9.57
CA PHE A 171 -5.79 -5.16 -9.63
C PHE A 171 -5.59 -4.29 -10.88
N SER A 172 -4.47 -4.47 -11.60
CA SER A 172 -4.14 -3.66 -12.77
C SER A 172 -3.33 -4.45 -13.81
N PRO A 173 -3.84 -5.62 -14.24
CA PRO A 173 -3.10 -6.49 -15.14
C PRO A 173 -2.85 -5.83 -16.50
N TYR A 174 -1.70 -6.13 -17.10
CA TYR A 174 -1.27 -5.62 -18.42
C TYR A 174 -1.14 -4.10 -18.51
N GLU A 175 -0.93 -3.36 -17.42
CA GLU A 175 -0.79 -1.91 -17.44
C GLU A 175 0.62 -1.42 -17.08
N TRP A 176 1.08 -0.38 -17.77
CA TRP A 176 2.27 0.39 -17.39
C TRP A 176 1.89 1.30 -16.21
N THR A 177 2.19 0.85 -15.00
CA THR A 177 1.78 1.54 -13.76
C THR A 177 2.94 1.65 -12.78
N TYR A 178 2.92 2.70 -11.98
CA TYR A 178 3.87 2.85 -10.87
C TYR A 178 3.77 1.73 -9.84
N THR A 179 2.62 1.08 -9.66
CA THR A 179 2.47 -0.02 -8.68
C THR A 179 3.29 -1.24 -9.09
N ASN A 180 3.18 -1.64 -10.35
CA ASN A 180 3.99 -2.70 -10.94
C ASN A 180 5.46 -2.29 -11.09
N GLY A 181 5.71 -1.04 -11.48
CA GLY A 181 7.06 -0.46 -11.51
C GLY A 181 7.72 -0.52 -10.14
N PHE A 182 7.02 -0.15 -9.08
CA PHE A 182 7.54 -0.15 -7.71
C PHE A 182 7.96 -1.54 -7.25
N PHE A 183 7.14 -2.56 -7.53
CA PHE A 183 7.47 -3.95 -7.21
C PHE A 183 8.62 -4.49 -8.08
N THR A 184 8.61 -4.25 -9.39
CA THR A 184 9.70 -4.71 -10.28
C THR A 184 11.03 -4.01 -9.98
N ASN A 185 11.01 -2.74 -9.57
CA ASN A 185 12.19 -2.05 -9.05
C ASN A 185 12.75 -2.77 -7.82
N ALA A 186 11.89 -3.21 -6.90
CA ALA A 186 12.31 -3.94 -5.70
C ALA A 186 12.93 -5.31 -6.05
N LEU A 187 12.44 -5.97 -7.10
CA LEU A 187 13.05 -7.20 -7.61
C LEU A 187 14.44 -6.96 -8.22
N CYS A 188 14.63 -5.84 -8.92
CA CYS A 188 15.95 -5.45 -9.42
C CYS A 188 16.94 -5.22 -8.27
N GLU A 189 16.54 -4.50 -7.21
CA GLU A 189 17.38 -4.32 -6.03
C GLU A 189 17.64 -5.65 -5.31
N LEU A 190 16.63 -6.52 -5.19
CA LEU A 190 16.82 -7.86 -4.62
C LEU A 190 17.83 -8.69 -5.42
N TYR A 191 17.86 -8.55 -6.75
CA TYR A 191 18.90 -9.15 -7.57
C TYR A 191 20.29 -8.58 -7.26
N GLU A 192 20.43 -7.28 -7.01
CA GLU A 192 21.73 -6.70 -6.62
C GLU A 192 22.21 -7.23 -5.26
N HIS A 193 21.28 -7.50 -4.33
CA HIS A 193 21.58 -8.06 -3.02
C HIS A 193 21.89 -9.57 -3.04
N THR A 194 21.26 -10.34 -3.92
CA THR A 194 21.28 -11.81 -3.89
C THR A 194 22.01 -12.46 -5.05
N HIS A 195 22.18 -11.72 -6.16
CA HIS A 195 22.63 -12.20 -7.46
C HIS A 195 21.79 -13.35 -8.05
N ASP A 196 20.56 -13.54 -7.56
CA ASP A 196 19.63 -14.51 -8.16
C ASP A 196 18.95 -13.90 -9.38
N SER A 197 19.37 -14.35 -10.56
CA SER A 197 18.88 -13.84 -11.84
C SER A 197 17.36 -14.01 -12.04
N ALA A 198 16.69 -14.88 -11.27
CA ALA A 198 15.25 -15.04 -11.36
C ALA A 198 14.50 -13.71 -11.16
N TYR A 199 14.98 -12.85 -10.25
CA TYR A 199 14.34 -11.58 -9.92
C TYR A 199 14.43 -10.56 -11.06
N ILE A 200 15.64 -10.28 -11.55
CA ILE A 200 15.82 -9.33 -12.67
C ILE A 200 15.22 -9.88 -13.98
N ASN A 201 15.24 -11.20 -14.20
CA ASN A 201 14.60 -11.80 -15.37
C ASN A 201 13.07 -11.65 -15.34
N TYR A 202 12.46 -11.72 -14.16
CA TYR A 202 11.03 -11.48 -14.01
C TYR A 202 10.68 -10.00 -14.27
N ALA A 203 11.45 -9.07 -13.70
CA ALA A 203 11.31 -7.64 -13.97
C ALA A 203 11.53 -7.31 -15.47
N LYS A 204 12.51 -7.95 -16.12
CA LYS A 204 12.74 -7.86 -17.57
C LYS A 204 11.53 -8.29 -18.37
N LYS A 205 10.93 -9.45 -18.06
CA LYS A 205 9.73 -9.94 -18.74
C LYS A 205 8.60 -8.92 -18.66
N TRP A 206 8.36 -8.34 -17.48
CA TRP A 206 7.34 -7.29 -17.32
C TRP A 206 7.61 -6.07 -18.22
N ILE A 207 8.86 -5.56 -18.24
CA ILE A 207 9.25 -4.44 -19.10
C ILE A 207 9.04 -4.74 -20.59
N GLU A 208 9.41 -5.94 -21.03
CA GLU A 208 9.32 -6.35 -22.43
C GLU A 208 7.87 -6.57 -22.91
N CYS A 209 6.89 -6.58 -22.01
CA CYS A 209 5.47 -6.50 -22.37
C CYS A 209 5.08 -5.13 -22.95
N PHE A 210 5.86 -4.08 -22.63
CA PHE A 210 5.56 -2.70 -23.00
C PHE A 210 6.62 -2.06 -23.90
N VAL A 211 7.88 -2.46 -23.76
CA VAL A 211 9.00 -1.86 -24.50
C VAL A 211 9.37 -2.70 -25.71
N ASP A 212 9.18 -2.13 -26.89
CA ASP A 212 9.54 -2.77 -28.16
C ASP A 212 11.06 -2.68 -28.45
N PRO A 213 11.58 -3.35 -29.50
CA PRO A 213 12.99 -3.31 -29.86
C PRO A 213 13.53 -1.90 -30.15
N GLU A 214 12.68 -0.97 -30.56
CA GLU A 214 13.00 0.43 -30.83
C GLU A 214 13.01 1.29 -29.54
N GLY A 215 12.57 0.75 -28.41
CA GLY A 215 12.50 1.44 -27.13
C GLY A 215 11.24 2.28 -26.94
N LYS A 216 10.20 2.08 -27.75
CA LYS A 216 8.90 2.72 -27.56
C LYS A 216 8.12 1.99 -26.48
N ILE A 217 7.52 2.76 -25.58
CA ILE A 217 6.74 2.25 -24.45
C ILE A 217 5.25 2.22 -24.84
N ALA A 218 4.68 1.03 -25.00
CA ALA A 218 3.25 0.84 -25.19
C ALA A 218 2.47 1.31 -23.95
N LYS A 219 1.23 1.79 -24.16
CA LYS A 219 0.32 2.33 -23.12
C LYS A 219 0.82 3.55 -22.34
N TYR A 220 2.06 3.98 -22.53
CA TYR A 220 2.57 5.26 -22.05
C TYR A 220 2.15 6.41 -22.98
N ASN A 221 1.76 7.54 -22.40
CA ASN A 221 1.41 8.75 -23.15
C ASN A 221 2.03 9.98 -22.48
N LYS A 222 3.15 10.43 -23.05
CA LYS A 222 3.92 11.60 -22.60
C LYS A 222 3.08 12.87 -22.49
N GLU A 223 2.10 13.06 -23.38
CA GLU A 223 1.25 14.27 -23.39
C GLU A 223 0.31 14.38 -22.18
N LYS A 224 0.18 13.32 -21.37
CA LYS A 224 -0.54 13.39 -20.09
C LYS A 224 0.33 13.93 -18.95
N TYR A 225 1.66 14.01 -19.14
CA TYR A 225 2.64 14.48 -18.15
C TYR A 225 2.38 13.92 -16.76
N ARG A 226 2.20 12.59 -16.65
CA ARG A 226 1.93 11.95 -15.35
C ARG A 226 3.23 11.51 -14.72
N LEU A 227 3.55 12.04 -13.54
CA LEU A 227 4.74 11.62 -12.81
C LEU A 227 4.69 10.12 -12.46
N ASP A 228 3.50 9.58 -12.15
CA ASP A 228 3.27 8.15 -11.93
C ASP A 228 3.84 7.25 -13.04
N ASP A 229 3.77 7.68 -14.31
CA ASP A 229 4.21 6.86 -15.43
C ASP A 229 5.75 6.79 -15.52
N VAL A 230 6.48 7.56 -14.72
CA VAL A 230 7.95 7.65 -14.76
C VAL A 230 8.62 6.59 -13.89
N LEU A 231 8.04 6.26 -12.73
CA LEU A 231 8.64 5.32 -11.76
C LEU A 231 9.10 3.98 -12.36
N PRO A 232 8.34 3.32 -13.26
CA PRO A 232 8.78 2.05 -13.85
C PRO A 232 10.03 2.18 -14.72
N GLY A 233 10.42 3.41 -15.07
CA GLY A 233 11.66 3.70 -15.76
C GLY A 233 12.91 3.28 -14.98
N ARG A 234 12.84 3.13 -13.65
CA ARG A 234 13.97 2.63 -12.85
C ARG A 234 14.34 1.19 -13.23
N THR A 235 13.36 0.31 -13.49
CA THR A 235 13.61 -1.03 -14.03
C THR A 235 14.36 -0.96 -15.38
N LEU A 236 14.04 0.00 -16.26
CA LEU A 236 14.78 0.21 -17.52
C LEU A 236 16.26 0.53 -17.25
N LEU A 237 16.53 1.35 -16.25
CA LEU A 237 17.90 1.71 -15.86
C LEU A 237 18.68 0.50 -15.33
N TYR A 238 18.08 -0.30 -14.44
CA TYR A 238 18.68 -1.54 -13.97
C TYR A 238 18.98 -2.51 -15.13
N LEU A 239 18.03 -2.70 -16.05
CA LEU A 239 18.21 -3.56 -17.21
C LEU A 239 19.31 -3.03 -18.14
N PHE A 240 19.33 -1.73 -18.43
CA PHE A 240 20.41 -1.13 -19.22
C PHE A 240 21.78 -1.32 -18.56
N GLN A 241 21.88 -1.11 -17.24
CA GLN A 241 23.15 -1.28 -16.53
C GLN A 241 23.68 -2.71 -16.65
N ASN A 242 22.80 -3.71 -16.63
CA ASN A 242 23.15 -5.13 -16.69
C ASN A 242 23.35 -5.67 -18.13
N THR A 243 22.57 -5.22 -19.12
CA THR A 243 22.59 -5.78 -20.49
C THR A 243 23.22 -4.87 -21.53
N LYS A 244 23.29 -3.56 -21.25
CA LYS A 244 23.68 -2.50 -22.21
C LYS A 244 22.81 -2.43 -23.47
N GLU A 245 21.63 -3.06 -23.48
CA GLU A 245 20.71 -3.00 -24.62
C GLU A 245 20.15 -1.59 -24.82
N VAL A 246 20.33 -1.03 -26.02
CA VAL A 246 20.00 0.37 -26.35
C VAL A 246 18.52 0.68 -26.19
N LYS A 247 17.61 -0.29 -26.41
CA LYS A 247 16.16 -0.11 -26.27
C LYS A 247 15.76 0.40 -24.88
N TYR A 248 16.42 -0.06 -23.83
CA TYR A 248 16.16 0.39 -22.46
C TYR A 248 16.62 1.83 -22.22
N LYS A 249 17.78 2.21 -22.79
CA LYS A 249 18.25 3.60 -22.77
C LYS A 249 17.30 4.54 -23.52
N MET A 250 16.79 4.13 -24.67
CA MET A 250 15.83 4.91 -25.47
C MET A 250 14.51 5.11 -24.73
N ALA A 251 13.96 4.05 -24.15
CA ALA A 251 12.75 4.11 -23.34
C ALA A 251 12.95 5.03 -22.11
N ALA A 252 14.04 4.85 -21.35
CA ALA A 252 14.35 5.71 -20.21
C ALA A 252 14.55 7.18 -20.63
N GLY A 253 15.18 7.42 -21.80
CA GLY A 253 15.34 8.76 -22.36
C GLY A 253 14.01 9.44 -22.66
N THR A 254 12.98 8.69 -23.09
CA THR A 254 11.63 9.22 -23.32
C THR A 254 10.97 9.69 -22.01
N LEU A 255 11.20 8.96 -20.91
CA LEU A 255 10.69 9.34 -19.59
C LEU A 255 11.44 10.56 -19.03
N ALA A 256 12.78 10.61 -19.18
CA ALA A 256 13.59 11.77 -18.81
C ALA A 256 13.20 13.03 -19.60
N ASP A 257 12.89 12.88 -20.89
CA ASP A 257 12.38 13.96 -21.75
C ASP A 257 10.98 14.43 -21.34
N GLN A 258 10.14 13.58 -20.70
CA GLN A 258 8.92 14.07 -20.06
C GLN A 258 9.26 15.03 -18.92
N LEU A 259 10.18 14.66 -18.03
CA LEU A 259 10.53 15.48 -16.86
C LEU A 259 11.07 16.86 -17.26
N LEU A 260 11.92 16.93 -18.29
CA LEU A 260 12.43 18.21 -18.82
C LEU A 260 11.32 19.14 -19.32
N ASN A 261 10.21 18.58 -19.80
CA ASN A 261 9.08 19.31 -20.35
C ASN A 261 7.84 19.29 -19.43
N GLN A 262 7.98 18.77 -18.21
CA GLN A 262 6.89 18.64 -17.26
C GLN A 262 6.38 20.05 -16.90
N PRO A 263 5.07 20.31 -16.96
CA PRO A 263 4.51 21.57 -16.51
C PRO A 263 4.89 21.87 -15.05
N LYS A 264 5.21 23.13 -14.77
CA LYS A 264 5.69 23.58 -13.45
C LYS A 264 4.82 24.69 -12.87
N THR A 265 4.80 24.78 -11.55
CA THR A 265 4.32 25.95 -10.79
C THR A 265 5.25 27.14 -11.03
N LYS A 266 4.89 28.34 -10.57
CA LYS A 266 5.75 29.54 -10.72
C LYS A 266 7.09 29.38 -9.99
N ASP A 267 7.08 28.68 -8.86
CA ASP A 267 8.29 28.35 -8.09
C ASP A 267 9.15 27.26 -8.78
N GLY A 268 8.66 26.64 -9.86
CA GLY A 268 9.37 25.61 -10.62
C GLY A 268 9.06 24.18 -10.20
N GLY A 269 8.05 23.95 -9.37
CA GLY A 269 7.66 22.62 -8.90
C GLY A 269 6.81 21.86 -9.92
N TYR A 270 7.09 20.57 -10.14
CA TYR A 270 6.34 19.77 -11.11
C TYR A 270 4.86 19.67 -10.74
N TRP A 271 4.00 19.93 -11.73
CA TRP A 271 2.61 19.49 -11.64
C TRP A 271 2.59 17.97 -11.55
N HIS A 272 1.77 17.42 -10.66
CA HIS A 272 1.69 15.98 -10.49
C HIS A 272 1.21 15.28 -11.77
N LYS A 273 0.24 15.90 -12.48
CA LYS A 273 -0.28 15.48 -13.80
C LYS A 273 -0.75 16.69 -14.59
N LEU A 274 -0.79 16.62 -15.93
CA LEU A 274 -1.40 17.70 -16.74
C LEU A 274 -2.87 17.95 -16.35
N SER A 275 -3.58 16.91 -15.93
CA SER A 275 -4.97 17.02 -15.46
C SER A 275 -5.13 17.61 -14.06
N TYR A 276 -4.02 17.85 -13.34
CA TYR A 276 -3.95 18.46 -12.01
C TYR A 276 -3.05 19.70 -12.08
N PRO A 277 -3.51 20.75 -12.79
CA PRO A 277 -2.68 21.93 -13.00
C PRO A 277 -2.34 22.60 -11.67
N HIS A 278 -1.13 23.14 -11.57
CA HIS A 278 -0.63 23.88 -10.41
C HIS A 278 -0.45 23.07 -9.11
N GLN A 279 -0.67 21.75 -9.15
CA GLN A 279 -0.66 20.90 -7.96
C GLN A 279 0.63 20.08 -7.85
N MET A 280 1.31 20.17 -6.71
CA MET A 280 2.38 19.25 -6.34
C MET A 280 1.89 18.30 -5.24
N TRP A 281 2.13 17.00 -5.40
CA TRP A 281 1.77 15.98 -4.40
C TRP A 281 3.04 15.27 -3.94
N LEU A 282 3.10 14.88 -2.67
CA LEU A 282 4.26 14.20 -2.07
C LEU A 282 4.68 12.95 -2.86
N ASP A 283 3.69 12.20 -3.35
CA ASP A 283 3.85 11.01 -4.18
C ASP A 283 4.77 11.27 -5.37
N GLY A 284 4.60 12.42 -6.03
CA GLY A 284 5.31 12.80 -7.24
C GLY A 284 6.83 12.74 -7.11
N VAL A 285 7.36 13.09 -5.94
CA VAL A 285 8.80 13.10 -5.66
C VAL A 285 9.40 11.71 -5.80
N TYR A 286 8.74 10.69 -5.25
CA TYR A 286 9.21 9.32 -5.39
C TYR A 286 9.11 8.83 -6.84
N MET A 287 8.04 9.23 -7.54
CA MET A 287 7.81 8.78 -8.92
C MET A 287 8.84 9.36 -9.89
N SER A 288 9.22 10.63 -9.74
CA SER A 288 10.12 11.33 -10.67
C SER A 288 11.56 11.39 -10.21
N ASP A 289 11.80 11.76 -8.96
CA ASP A 289 13.10 12.31 -8.56
C ASP A 289 14.11 11.20 -8.22
N VAL A 290 13.61 10.05 -7.76
CA VAL A 290 14.44 8.84 -7.63
C VAL A 290 14.85 8.32 -9.00
N PHE A 291 13.92 8.30 -9.97
CA PHE A 291 14.23 7.94 -11.36
C PHE A 291 15.23 8.90 -12.00
N SER A 292 14.99 10.22 -11.89
CA SER A 292 15.85 11.22 -12.53
C SER A 292 17.25 11.23 -11.94
N SER A 293 17.40 11.03 -10.63
CA SER A 293 18.70 10.89 -9.97
C SER A 293 19.44 9.64 -10.44
N GLN A 294 18.76 8.48 -10.56
CA GLN A 294 19.37 7.27 -11.13
C GLN A 294 19.73 7.45 -12.61
N TYR A 295 18.91 8.16 -13.37
CA TYR A 295 19.15 8.49 -14.79
C TYR A 295 20.38 9.37 -14.94
N ALA A 296 20.51 10.40 -14.09
CA ALA A 296 21.66 11.29 -13.99
C ALA A 296 22.96 10.52 -13.79
N ALA A 297 22.97 9.60 -12.81
CA ALA A 297 24.12 8.76 -12.49
C ALA A 297 24.48 7.81 -13.63
N THR A 298 23.48 7.23 -14.28
CA THR A 298 23.69 6.24 -15.35
C THR A 298 24.22 6.88 -16.64
N PHE A 299 23.81 8.10 -16.96
CA PHE A 299 24.08 8.75 -18.25
C PHE A 299 24.90 10.04 -18.15
N ASN A 300 25.42 10.38 -16.97
CA ASN A 300 26.17 11.61 -16.69
C ASN A 300 25.38 12.87 -17.08
N ARG A 301 24.19 13.01 -16.51
CA ARG A 301 23.26 14.13 -16.75
C ARG A 301 22.99 14.90 -15.44
N PRO A 302 23.97 15.69 -14.96
CA PRO A 302 23.92 16.30 -13.63
C PRO A 302 22.76 17.27 -13.42
N GLU A 303 22.17 17.84 -14.47
CA GLU A 303 21.01 18.73 -14.36
C GLU A 303 19.79 18.07 -13.70
N PHE A 304 19.69 16.74 -13.76
CA PHE A 304 18.62 16.01 -13.09
C PHE A 304 18.86 15.86 -11.58
N TYR A 305 20.11 15.96 -11.10
CA TYR A 305 20.40 16.04 -9.67
C TYR A 305 19.90 17.36 -9.07
N ASP A 306 20.27 18.47 -9.72
CA ASP A 306 19.86 19.82 -9.29
C ASP A 306 18.33 19.93 -9.25
N GLU A 307 17.67 19.41 -10.29
CA GLU A 307 16.22 19.41 -10.37
C GLU A 307 15.58 18.52 -9.31
N ALA A 308 16.10 17.31 -9.05
CA ALA A 308 15.58 16.42 -8.00
C ALA A 308 15.67 17.08 -6.61
N VAL A 309 16.80 17.73 -6.29
CA VAL A 309 16.96 18.49 -5.04
C VAL A 309 15.94 19.62 -4.97
N HIS A 310 15.78 20.39 -6.05
CA HIS A 310 14.83 21.50 -6.11
C HIS A 310 13.38 21.04 -5.87
N GLN A 311 12.95 19.94 -6.48
CA GLN A 311 11.61 19.38 -6.28
C GLN A 311 11.37 18.93 -4.83
N ILE A 312 12.35 18.24 -4.23
CA ILE A 312 12.29 17.81 -2.83
C ILE A 312 12.14 19.01 -1.88
N GLU A 313 12.89 20.08 -2.12
CA GLU A 313 12.85 21.29 -1.30
C GLU A 313 11.54 22.07 -1.44
N LEU A 314 11.06 22.22 -2.68
CA LEU A 314 9.84 22.97 -2.95
C LEU A 314 8.62 22.34 -2.30
N ILE A 315 8.44 21.02 -2.46
CA ILE A 315 7.30 20.36 -1.85
C ILE A 315 7.39 20.43 -0.32
N PHE A 316 8.58 20.29 0.27
CA PHE A 316 8.79 20.45 1.72
C PHE A 316 8.35 21.83 2.17
N LYS A 317 8.88 22.88 1.52
CA LYS A 317 8.58 24.29 1.81
C LYS A 317 7.08 24.57 1.84
N HIS A 318 6.33 24.02 0.87
CA HIS A 318 4.91 24.34 0.71
C HIS A 318 3.98 23.44 1.52
N THR A 319 4.39 22.22 1.85
CA THR A 319 3.51 21.24 2.54
C THR A 319 3.82 21.05 4.02
N VAL A 320 5.00 21.45 4.50
CA VAL A 320 5.36 21.26 5.91
C VAL A 320 4.46 22.09 6.81
N ASP A 321 3.84 21.45 7.79
CA ASP A 321 3.14 22.12 8.87
C ASP A 321 4.13 22.56 9.95
N SER A 322 4.12 23.85 10.28
CA SER A 322 5.07 24.43 11.24
C SER A 322 4.85 23.97 12.69
N VAL A 323 3.69 23.39 13.00
CA VAL A 323 3.35 22.95 14.36
C VAL A 323 3.78 21.50 14.58
N THR A 324 3.37 20.61 13.69
CA THR A 324 3.61 19.17 13.80
C THR A 324 4.92 18.74 13.16
N GLY A 325 5.39 19.45 12.15
CA GLY A 325 6.50 19.05 11.27
C GLY A 325 6.10 18.00 10.21
N LEU A 326 4.83 17.57 10.19
CA LEU A 326 4.30 16.66 9.17
C LEU A 326 4.03 17.44 7.87
N LEU A 327 3.92 16.71 6.75
CA LEU A 327 3.69 17.29 5.43
C LEU A 327 2.28 16.94 4.94
N TYR A 328 1.52 17.96 4.54
CA TYR A 328 0.23 17.76 3.88
C TYR A 328 0.41 16.98 2.58
N HIS A 329 -0.54 16.11 2.23
CA HIS A 329 -0.45 15.25 1.03
C HIS A 329 -0.13 16.03 -0.26
N GLY A 330 -0.72 17.22 -0.44
CA GLY A 330 -0.45 18.03 -1.62
C GLY A 330 -0.63 19.51 -1.39
N TRP A 331 -0.17 20.29 -2.36
CA TRP A 331 -0.24 21.73 -2.42
C TRP A 331 -0.70 22.18 -3.80
N ASP A 332 -1.63 23.12 -3.87
CA ASP A 332 -2.13 23.75 -5.09
C ASP A 332 -1.78 25.25 -5.07
N GLU A 333 -0.87 25.65 -5.97
CA GLU A 333 -0.48 27.05 -6.12
C GLU A 333 -1.65 27.96 -6.53
N SER A 334 -2.66 27.40 -7.21
CA SER A 334 -3.83 28.15 -7.67
C SER A 334 -4.93 28.28 -6.60
N ILE A 335 -4.81 27.55 -5.48
CA ILE A 335 -5.79 27.50 -4.38
C ILE A 335 -7.17 27.09 -4.91
N ASN A 336 -7.36 25.79 -5.16
CA ASN A 336 -8.67 25.29 -5.60
C ASN A 336 -9.70 25.31 -4.45
N ASN A 337 -10.99 25.40 -4.82
CA ASN A 337 -12.08 25.51 -3.87
C ASN A 337 -12.60 24.16 -3.31
N VAL A 338 -11.87 23.06 -3.53
CA VAL A 338 -12.32 21.71 -3.17
C VAL A 338 -11.62 21.22 -1.91
N TRP A 339 -10.28 21.28 -1.89
CA TRP A 339 -9.49 20.78 -0.76
C TRP A 339 -8.37 21.72 -0.33
N SER A 340 -8.04 22.75 -1.13
CA SER A 340 -6.92 23.62 -0.81
C SER A 340 -7.29 24.58 0.32
N ASP A 341 -6.42 24.66 1.33
CA ASP A 341 -6.49 25.71 2.33
C ASP A 341 -6.43 27.09 1.65
N PRO A 342 -7.34 28.03 1.97
CA PRO A 342 -7.46 29.31 1.26
C PRO A 342 -6.27 30.25 1.46
N THR A 343 -5.37 29.97 2.41
CA THR A 343 -4.17 30.76 2.69
C THR A 343 -2.91 30.05 2.24
N ARG A 344 -2.81 28.75 2.50
CA ARG A 344 -1.59 27.95 2.30
C ARG A 344 -1.60 27.17 0.99
N GLY A 345 -2.77 26.89 0.41
CA GLY A 345 -2.92 26.03 -0.76
C GLY A 345 -2.77 24.53 -0.46
N THR A 346 -2.57 24.13 0.79
CA THR A 346 -2.31 22.73 1.17
C THR A 346 -3.60 21.92 1.27
N SER A 347 -3.52 20.60 1.07
CA SER A 347 -4.59 19.67 1.44
C SER A 347 -4.81 19.67 2.96
N PRO A 348 -5.96 19.18 3.46
CA PRO A 348 -6.29 19.35 4.87
C PRO A 348 -5.69 18.26 5.79
N GLU A 349 -5.13 17.19 5.24
CA GLU A 349 -4.75 15.98 5.99
C GLU A 349 -3.31 15.53 5.74
N PHE A 350 -2.68 14.99 6.79
CA PHE A 350 -1.39 14.29 6.75
C PHE A 350 -1.63 12.81 6.43
N TRP A 351 -1.74 12.50 5.13
CA TRP A 351 -1.96 11.14 4.68
C TRP A 351 -0.67 10.31 4.77
N GLY A 352 -0.76 9.17 5.46
CA GLY A 352 0.39 8.31 5.75
C GLY A 352 1.21 7.94 4.51
N ARG A 353 0.60 7.33 3.49
CA ARG A 353 1.38 6.87 2.32
C ARG A 353 1.94 8.02 1.49
N GLY A 354 1.29 9.18 1.43
CA GLY A 354 1.85 10.37 0.78
C GLY A 354 3.20 10.75 1.39
N MET A 355 3.27 10.82 2.73
CA MET A 355 4.54 11.01 3.43
C MET A 355 5.49 9.82 3.29
N GLY A 356 4.96 8.59 3.20
CA GLY A 356 5.75 7.38 2.99
C GLY A 356 6.58 7.46 1.70
N TRP A 357 5.97 7.86 0.59
CA TRP A 357 6.67 8.10 -0.67
C TRP A 357 7.77 9.14 -0.53
N TYR A 358 7.46 10.26 0.13
CA TYR A 358 8.43 11.32 0.35
C TYR A 358 9.64 10.82 1.17
N MET A 359 9.39 10.06 2.24
CA MET A 359 10.45 9.47 3.07
C MET A 359 11.34 8.50 2.30
N MET A 360 10.77 7.65 1.44
CA MET A 360 11.56 6.78 0.57
C MET A 360 12.41 7.60 -0.40
N ALA A 361 11.85 8.64 -1.01
CA ALA A 361 12.57 9.48 -1.96
C ALA A 361 13.80 10.16 -1.33
N LEU A 362 13.66 10.66 -0.09
CA LEU A 362 14.76 11.31 0.63
C LEU A 362 15.97 10.39 0.84
N VAL A 363 15.76 9.10 1.12
CA VAL A 363 16.86 8.14 1.30
C VAL A 363 17.37 7.55 -0.01
N ASP A 364 16.52 7.41 -1.02
CA ASP A 364 16.86 6.75 -2.29
C ASP A 364 17.58 7.69 -3.25
N VAL A 365 17.23 8.99 -3.29
CA VAL A 365 17.97 9.98 -4.08
C VAL A 365 19.44 10.08 -3.63
N LEU A 366 19.69 9.94 -2.31
CA LEU A 366 21.03 10.00 -1.74
C LEU A 366 21.97 8.86 -2.16
N ASP A 367 21.45 7.77 -2.75
CA ASP A 367 22.30 6.70 -3.32
C ASP A 367 22.89 7.10 -4.68
N TYR A 368 22.29 8.06 -5.37
CA TYR A 368 22.72 8.51 -6.70
C TYR A 368 23.34 9.91 -6.69
N LEU A 369 22.97 10.75 -5.73
CA LEU A 369 23.51 12.10 -5.60
C LEU A 369 25.01 12.04 -5.24
N PRO A 370 25.90 12.77 -5.96
CA PRO A 370 27.32 12.80 -5.63
C PRO A 370 27.59 13.22 -4.18
N ASP A 371 28.58 12.61 -3.54
CA ASP A 371 28.92 12.89 -2.14
C ASP A 371 29.33 14.36 -1.90
N ASP A 372 29.91 15.01 -2.90
CA ASP A 372 30.34 16.41 -2.89
C ASP A 372 29.27 17.37 -3.46
N HIS A 373 28.07 16.89 -3.79
CA HIS A 373 26.98 17.75 -4.25
C HIS A 373 26.65 18.81 -3.18
N PRO A 374 26.65 20.12 -3.51
CA PRO A 374 26.56 21.19 -2.53
C PRO A 374 25.29 21.14 -1.68
N GLU A 375 24.22 20.58 -2.23
CA GLU A 375 22.89 20.55 -1.62
C GLU A 375 22.57 19.22 -0.91
N ARG A 376 23.50 18.25 -0.92
CA ARG A 376 23.28 16.93 -0.30
C ARG A 376 22.91 17.01 1.18
N ALA A 377 23.55 17.93 1.90
CA ALA A 377 23.29 18.16 3.33
C ALA A 377 21.86 18.65 3.60
N LYS A 378 21.22 19.33 2.64
CA LYS A 378 19.85 19.82 2.78
C LYS A 378 18.85 18.67 2.78
N ILE A 379 19.02 17.70 1.88
CA ILE A 379 18.20 16.47 1.83
C ILE A 379 18.29 15.70 3.15
N ILE A 380 19.50 15.54 3.69
CA ILE A 380 19.71 14.89 4.99
C ILE A 380 19.04 15.67 6.13
N THR A 381 19.09 17.00 6.08
CA THR A 381 18.42 17.86 7.08
C THR A 381 16.90 17.69 7.02
N ILE A 382 16.31 17.66 5.82
CA ILE A 382 14.88 17.42 5.62
C ILE A 382 14.50 16.01 6.11
N LEU A 383 15.30 14.99 5.81
CA LEU A 383 15.11 13.64 6.30
C LEU A 383 15.07 13.58 7.83
N ASN A 384 16.02 14.22 8.53
CA ASN A 384 16.03 14.23 9.99
C ASN A 384 14.77 14.92 10.55
N LYS A 385 14.42 16.12 10.07
CA LYS A 385 13.22 16.85 10.51
C LYS A 385 11.93 16.05 10.31
N THR A 386 11.81 15.42 9.15
CA THR A 386 10.60 14.65 8.78
C THR A 386 10.52 13.36 9.62
N SER A 387 11.66 12.71 9.87
CA SER A 387 11.75 11.53 10.73
C SER A 387 11.39 11.86 12.19
N GLU A 388 11.83 13.01 12.71
CA GLU A 388 11.45 13.46 14.05
C GLU A 388 9.94 13.70 14.17
N ALA A 389 9.31 14.29 13.15
CA ALA A 389 7.87 14.50 13.13
C ALA A 389 7.10 13.17 13.11
N LEU A 390 7.50 12.24 12.24
CA LEU A 390 6.90 10.91 12.12
C LEU A 390 7.09 10.06 13.38
N ALA A 391 8.24 10.16 14.05
CA ALA A 391 8.49 9.45 15.30
C ALA A 391 7.56 9.88 16.44
N LYS A 392 7.08 11.13 16.45
CA LYS A 392 6.11 11.64 17.45
C LYS A 392 4.71 11.07 17.27
N VAL A 393 4.35 10.66 16.06
CA VAL A 393 3.03 10.10 15.71
C VAL A 393 3.07 8.59 15.44
N GLN A 394 4.19 7.93 15.74
CA GLN A 394 4.28 6.48 15.77
C GLN A 394 3.42 5.96 16.93
N ASP A 395 2.51 5.03 16.64
CA ASP A 395 1.66 4.46 17.67
C ASP A 395 2.49 3.66 18.67
N SER A 396 2.34 3.98 19.96
CA SER A 396 3.13 3.35 21.03
C SER A 396 2.78 1.89 21.29
N LYS A 397 1.60 1.41 20.85
CA LYS A 397 1.15 0.03 21.09
C LYS A 397 1.59 -0.90 19.96
N THR A 398 1.43 -0.44 18.73
CA THR A 398 1.71 -1.23 17.53
C THR A 398 3.07 -0.90 16.93
N HIS A 399 3.72 0.21 17.28
CA HIS A 399 4.93 0.72 16.62
C HIS A 399 4.74 1.03 15.12
N LEU A 400 3.48 1.19 14.68
CA LEU A 400 3.10 1.46 13.30
C LEU A 400 2.46 2.86 13.18
N TRP A 401 2.04 3.21 11.97
CA TRP A 401 1.45 4.52 11.68
C TRP A 401 0.02 4.40 11.15
N TYR A 402 -0.78 5.40 11.50
CA TYR A 402 -2.16 5.50 11.08
C TYR A 402 -2.30 6.04 9.65
N GLN A 403 -3.42 5.71 9.00
CA GLN A 403 -3.81 6.23 7.68
C GLN A 403 -3.81 7.77 7.64
N VAL A 404 -4.35 8.41 8.69
CA VAL A 404 -4.16 9.86 8.93
C VAL A 404 -3.28 10.03 10.17
N LEU A 405 -2.08 10.56 9.97
CA LEU A 405 -0.96 10.38 10.89
C LEU A 405 -1.18 11.00 12.28
N ASP A 406 -1.69 12.22 12.35
CA ASP A 406 -1.87 12.98 13.59
C ASP A 406 -3.17 12.66 14.34
N LYS A 407 -3.99 11.75 13.80
CA LYS A 407 -5.34 11.46 14.30
C LYS A 407 -5.48 10.02 14.81
N GLY A 408 -4.41 9.42 15.31
CA GLY A 408 -4.41 8.05 15.83
C GLY A 408 -5.34 7.83 17.04
N SER A 409 -5.69 8.89 17.77
CA SER A 409 -6.65 8.82 18.88
C SER A 409 -8.11 8.72 18.43
N ARG A 410 -8.40 8.87 17.13
CA ARG A 410 -9.77 8.75 16.61
C ARG A 410 -10.11 7.28 16.38
N PRO A 411 -11.27 6.80 16.87
CA PRO A 411 -11.62 5.37 16.85
C PRO A 411 -11.93 4.81 15.46
N ASP A 412 -12.18 5.67 14.47
CA ASP A 412 -12.44 5.32 13.07
C ASP A 412 -11.18 5.38 12.19
N ASN A 413 -10.05 5.86 12.73
CA ASN A 413 -8.76 5.77 12.08
C ASN A 413 -8.19 4.36 12.26
N TRP A 414 -7.20 4.01 11.44
CA TRP A 414 -6.67 2.65 11.40
C TRP A 414 -5.21 2.64 10.97
N ILE A 415 -4.48 1.61 11.42
CA ILE A 415 -3.06 1.40 11.08
C ILE A 415 -2.95 0.99 9.62
N GLU A 416 -2.13 1.71 8.85
CA GLU A 416 -1.98 1.48 7.41
C GLU A 416 -0.60 0.87 7.12
N THR A 417 -0.60 -0.26 6.41
CA THR A 417 0.60 -1.09 6.31
C THR A 417 1.62 -0.58 5.30
N SER A 418 1.20 0.09 4.23
CA SER A 418 2.15 0.60 3.24
C SER A 418 2.99 1.76 3.78
N CYS A 419 2.38 2.78 4.39
CA CYS A 419 3.12 3.89 4.98
C CYS A 419 4.04 3.43 6.10
N SER A 420 3.58 2.50 6.94
CA SER A 420 4.37 1.95 8.03
C SER A 420 5.63 1.23 7.51
N ALA A 421 5.49 0.43 6.45
CA ALA A 421 6.63 -0.21 5.79
C ALA A 421 7.58 0.81 5.15
N MET A 422 7.05 1.85 4.49
CA MET A 422 7.84 2.91 3.86
C MET A 422 8.64 3.73 4.88
N PHE A 423 8.04 4.10 6.01
CA PHE A 423 8.73 4.82 7.09
C PHE A 423 9.81 3.96 7.73
N ALA A 424 9.49 2.70 8.05
CA ALA A 424 10.45 1.77 8.60
C ALA A 424 11.61 1.52 7.62
N TYR A 425 11.35 1.44 6.31
CA TYR A 425 12.39 1.31 5.30
C TYR A 425 13.33 2.52 5.31
N ALA A 426 12.76 3.73 5.25
CA ALA A 426 13.54 4.96 5.25
C ALA A 426 14.36 5.11 6.55
N TYR A 427 13.80 4.70 7.69
CA TYR A 427 14.51 4.67 8.97
C TYR A 427 15.66 3.66 8.97
N ALA A 428 15.42 2.43 8.50
CA ALA A 428 16.45 1.39 8.43
C ALA A 428 17.60 1.80 7.51
N LYS A 429 17.28 2.27 6.30
CA LYS A 429 18.26 2.71 5.31
C LYS A 429 19.00 3.96 5.78
N GLY A 430 18.28 4.97 6.23
CA GLY A 430 18.85 6.23 6.70
C GLY A 430 19.79 6.04 7.89
N ALA A 431 19.42 5.20 8.87
CA ALA A 431 20.29 4.90 10.01
C ALA A 431 21.53 4.08 9.58
N THR A 432 21.35 3.08 8.71
CA THR A 432 22.46 2.24 8.22
C THR A 432 23.47 3.03 7.40
N LYS A 433 23.01 4.00 6.61
CA LYS A 433 23.86 4.91 5.81
C LYS A 433 24.43 6.09 6.62
N GLY A 434 24.06 6.22 7.90
CA GLY A 434 24.53 7.31 8.78
C GLY A 434 23.85 8.66 8.54
N TYR A 435 22.74 8.69 7.82
CA TYR A 435 21.94 9.91 7.60
C TYR A 435 21.01 10.21 8.77
N LEU A 436 20.61 9.17 9.52
CA LEU A 436 19.78 9.25 10.72
C LEU A 436 20.51 8.67 11.93
N PRO A 437 20.18 9.11 13.16
CA PRO A 437 20.64 8.47 14.39
C PRO A 437 20.28 6.97 14.46
N GLY A 438 21.11 6.19 15.15
CA GLY A 438 20.94 4.73 15.24
C GLY A 438 19.63 4.25 15.89
N GLU A 439 18.96 5.10 16.67
CA GLU A 439 17.65 4.78 17.27
C GLU A 439 16.54 4.54 16.22
N TYR A 440 16.66 5.15 15.04
CA TYR A 440 15.70 4.94 13.95
C TYR A 440 15.76 3.51 13.40
N LEU A 441 16.93 2.86 13.43
CA LEU A 441 17.04 1.45 13.07
C LEU A 441 16.26 0.55 14.05
N GLN A 442 16.23 0.92 15.34
CA GLN A 442 15.45 0.17 16.34
C GLN A 442 13.95 0.35 16.09
N LYS A 443 13.48 1.58 15.80
CA LYS A 443 12.09 1.85 15.41
C LYS A 443 11.67 1.09 14.16
N ALA A 444 12.55 0.98 13.17
CA ALA A 444 12.30 0.20 11.96
C ALA A 444 12.10 -1.30 12.26
N LYS A 445 12.92 -1.87 13.15
CA LYS A 445 12.81 -3.28 13.58
C LYS A 445 11.51 -3.54 14.35
N GLU A 446 11.10 -2.62 15.22
CA GLU A 446 9.83 -2.69 15.94
C GLU A 446 8.65 -2.69 14.97
N ALA A 447 8.63 -1.74 14.03
CA ALA A 447 7.61 -1.68 12.99
C ALA A 447 7.59 -2.96 12.12
N PHE A 448 8.76 -3.48 11.72
CA PHE A 448 8.86 -4.74 10.98
C PHE A 448 8.25 -5.91 11.76
N ASN A 449 8.58 -6.03 13.05
CA ASN A 449 8.05 -7.08 13.92
C ASN A 449 6.53 -6.99 14.07
N SER A 450 5.98 -5.78 14.19
CA SER A 450 4.52 -5.61 14.26
C SER A 450 3.83 -5.93 12.93
N LEU A 451 4.42 -5.54 11.79
CA LEU A 451 3.89 -5.91 10.48
C LEU A 451 3.82 -7.44 10.31
N ILE A 452 4.89 -8.16 10.66
CA ILE A 452 4.88 -9.63 10.54
C ILE A 452 3.90 -10.29 11.51
N ASN A 453 3.71 -9.75 12.71
CA ASN A 453 2.88 -10.36 13.73
C ASN A 453 1.38 -10.13 13.50
N ASP A 454 1.00 -8.90 13.12
CA ASP A 454 -0.39 -8.46 13.15
C ASP A 454 -1.03 -8.34 11.75
N TYR A 455 -0.24 -8.16 10.69
CA TYR A 455 -0.76 -7.81 9.35
C TYR A 455 -0.32 -8.73 8.22
N ILE A 456 0.54 -9.71 8.51
CA ILE A 456 1.01 -10.69 7.55
C ILE A 456 0.45 -12.07 7.87
N TYR A 457 -0.02 -12.71 6.81
CA TYR A 457 -0.61 -14.04 6.84
C TYR A 457 0.06 -14.94 5.81
N PHE A 458 -0.13 -16.24 5.99
CA PHE A 458 0.30 -17.28 5.08
C PHE A 458 -0.85 -18.23 4.76
N ASP A 459 -0.89 -18.75 3.55
CA ASP A 459 -1.79 -19.86 3.22
C ASP A 459 -1.12 -21.23 3.47
N SER A 460 -1.88 -22.30 3.22
CA SER A 460 -1.40 -23.68 3.38
C SER A 460 -0.23 -24.05 2.46
N GLN A 461 0.06 -23.25 1.43
CA GLN A 461 1.21 -23.43 0.53
C GLN A 461 2.43 -22.61 0.99
N GLY A 462 2.31 -21.85 2.09
CA GLY A 462 3.36 -20.95 2.56
C GLY A 462 3.50 -19.69 1.72
N ARG A 463 2.45 -19.29 0.98
CA ARG A 463 2.44 -18.02 0.23
C ARG A 463 2.12 -16.87 1.17
N PHE A 464 2.86 -15.78 1.03
CA PHE A 464 2.74 -14.55 1.81
C PHE A 464 1.51 -13.70 1.43
N TYR A 465 0.86 -13.12 2.43
CA TYR A 465 -0.24 -12.17 2.27
C TYR A 465 -0.10 -10.97 3.21
N LEU A 466 -0.19 -9.74 2.69
CA LEU A 466 -0.18 -8.50 3.47
C LEU A 466 -1.55 -7.84 3.42
N THR A 467 -2.13 -7.52 4.57
CA THR A 467 -3.46 -6.86 4.68
C THR A 467 -3.34 -5.37 5.00
N GLU A 468 -4.49 -4.69 5.09
CA GLU A 468 -4.60 -3.31 5.59
C GLU A 468 -3.75 -2.29 4.81
N THR A 469 -3.51 -2.54 3.52
CA THR A 469 -2.91 -1.55 2.62
C THR A 469 -4.01 -0.69 2.02
N VAL A 470 -3.95 0.64 2.18
CA VAL A 470 -5.00 1.51 1.61
C VAL A 470 -4.99 1.42 0.08
N TYR A 471 -6.17 1.27 -0.54
CA TYR A 471 -6.33 1.20 -1.99
C TYR A 471 -5.75 2.45 -2.67
N VAL A 472 -6.27 3.63 -2.34
CA VAL A 472 -5.87 4.89 -2.99
C VAL A 472 -6.16 6.11 -2.10
N GLY A 473 -5.17 6.97 -1.90
CA GLY A 473 -5.42 8.36 -1.50
C GLY A 473 -5.24 9.24 -2.73
N THR A 474 -6.18 10.14 -3.01
CA THR A 474 -6.05 11.10 -4.11
C THR A 474 -6.61 12.46 -3.71
N LEU A 475 -6.11 13.51 -4.37
CA LEU A 475 -6.67 14.87 -4.31
C LEU A 475 -7.39 15.24 -5.61
N ASN A 476 -7.77 14.24 -6.41
CA ASN A 476 -8.59 14.45 -7.60
C ASN A 476 -9.99 14.93 -7.19
N PHE A 477 -10.30 16.20 -7.48
CA PHE A 477 -11.57 16.84 -7.12
C PHE A 477 -12.83 16.14 -7.63
N LYS A 478 -12.72 15.22 -8.61
CA LYS A 478 -13.87 14.41 -9.06
C LYS A 478 -14.32 13.38 -8.02
N ASN A 479 -13.38 12.88 -7.22
CA ASN A 479 -13.58 11.70 -6.38
C ASN A 479 -13.10 11.92 -4.93
N SER A 480 -12.54 13.08 -4.62
CA SER A 480 -11.94 13.38 -3.31
C SER A 480 -12.02 14.86 -2.99
N ASP A 481 -12.43 15.16 -1.77
CA ASP A 481 -12.32 16.47 -1.12
C ASP A 481 -11.07 16.56 -0.21
N GLY A 482 -10.22 15.53 -0.23
CA GLY A 482 -9.03 15.42 0.60
C GLY A 482 -9.32 15.40 2.10
N SER A 483 -10.57 15.27 2.53
CA SER A 483 -10.95 15.32 3.95
C SER A 483 -10.50 14.08 4.72
N TYR A 484 -10.47 14.19 6.05
CA TYR A 484 -10.33 13.03 6.94
C TYR A 484 -11.28 11.89 6.55
N ASN A 485 -12.57 12.22 6.36
CA ASN A 485 -13.60 11.24 6.02
C ASN A 485 -13.32 10.52 4.71
N TYR A 486 -12.79 11.23 3.71
CA TYR A 486 -12.35 10.61 2.46
C TYR A 486 -11.24 9.58 2.71
N TYR A 487 -10.18 9.94 3.45
CA TYR A 487 -9.04 9.04 3.67
C TYR A 487 -9.40 7.82 4.54
N ILE A 488 -10.18 7.99 5.62
CA ILE A 488 -10.50 6.87 6.51
C ILE A 488 -11.50 5.88 5.91
N ASN A 489 -12.38 6.33 5.00
CA ASN A 489 -13.36 5.47 4.33
C ASN A 489 -12.84 4.88 3.01
N THR A 490 -11.58 5.12 2.66
CA THR A 490 -10.99 4.46 1.50
C THR A 490 -10.79 2.98 1.78
N ASP A 491 -11.23 2.13 0.85
CA ASP A 491 -11.07 0.68 0.93
C ASP A 491 -9.61 0.27 1.15
N ARG A 492 -9.45 -0.87 1.80
CA ARG A 492 -8.20 -1.54 2.10
C ARG A 492 -8.07 -2.75 1.19
N ARG A 493 -6.86 -3.06 0.75
CA ARG A 493 -6.58 -4.20 -0.11
C ARG A 493 -5.61 -5.14 0.58
N ILE A 494 -5.83 -6.43 0.33
CA ILE A 494 -4.83 -7.46 0.56
C ILE A 494 -3.92 -7.52 -0.67
N ASN A 495 -2.62 -7.70 -0.45
CA ASN A 495 -1.63 -7.87 -1.51
C ASN A 495 -1.56 -6.72 -2.53
N ASP A 496 -1.91 -5.51 -2.12
CA ASP A 496 -1.69 -4.34 -2.97
C ASP A 496 -0.19 -4.05 -3.06
N PHE A 497 0.29 -3.85 -4.29
CA PHE A 497 1.73 -3.77 -4.55
C PHE A 497 2.41 -2.54 -3.92
N LYS A 498 1.63 -1.50 -3.56
CA LYS A 498 2.15 -0.36 -2.80
C LYS A 498 2.60 -0.76 -1.40
N GLY A 499 1.92 -1.70 -0.77
CA GLY A 499 2.32 -2.25 0.54
C GLY A 499 3.34 -3.37 0.41
N VAL A 500 3.10 -4.32 -0.51
CA VAL A 500 3.97 -5.48 -0.72
C VAL A 500 5.39 -5.07 -1.08
N ALA A 501 5.56 -4.16 -2.04
CA ALA A 501 6.89 -3.71 -2.44
C ALA A 501 7.56 -2.89 -1.33
N ALA A 502 6.83 -2.02 -0.62
CA ALA A 502 7.37 -1.29 0.53
C ALA A 502 7.89 -2.24 1.63
N PHE A 503 7.15 -3.32 1.91
CA PHE A 503 7.61 -4.35 2.84
C PHE A 503 8.83 -5.11 2.31
N LEU A 504 8.90 -5.40 1.00
CA LEU A 504 10.08 -6.01 0.38
C LEU A 504 11.33 -5.11 0.53
N TYR A 505 11.22 -3.82 0.26
CA TYR A 505 12.30 -2.85 0.51
C TYR A 505 12.73 -2.84 1.98
N LEU A 506 11.78 -2.81 2.91
CA LEU A 506 12.05 -2.87 4.35
C LEU A 506 12.80 -4.16 4.73
N ALA A 507 12.33 -5.32 4.25
CA ALA A 507 12.97 -6.61 4.52
C ALA A 507 14.42 -6.62 4.01
N MET A 508 14.67 -6.11 2.81
CA MET A 508 16.04 -5.97 2.28
C MET A 508 16.89 -5.03 3.14
N ALA A 509 16.39 -3.86 3.51
CA ALA A 509 17.11 -2.88 4.34
C ALA A 509 17.47 -3.42 5.74
N LEU A 510 16.66 -4.34 6.28
CA LEU A 510 16.91 -5.02 7.56
C LEU A 510 17.70 -6.33 7.43
N ASN A 511 18.07 -6.74 6.21
CA ASN A 511 18.66 -8.05 5.90
C ASN A 511 17.80 -9.22 6.42
N LYS A 512 16.49 -9.15 6.14
CA LYS A 512 15.47 -10.09 6.59
C LYS A 512 14.87 -10.94 5.49
#